data_AF-A0A2V6BFM4-F1
#
_entry.id   AF-A0A2V6BFM4-F1
#
_cell.length_a   1.000
_cell.length_b   1.000
_cell.length_c   1.000
_cell.angle_alpha   90.00
_cell.angle_beta   90.00
_cell.angle_gamma   90.00
#
_symmetry.space_group_name_H-M   'P 1'
#
loop_
_entity.id
_entity.type
_entity.pdbx_description
1 polymer ?
#
loop_
_entity_poly.entity_id
_entity_poly.type
_entity_poly.pdbx_seq_one_letter_code
_entity_poly.pdbx_strand_id
1 'polypeptide(L)'
;AGYTFFAPNVPGYHRLTLELFYEDGRVEHESPRARSKAAALRLDSLLDRLAEERYEPIREVLVKMLAFSVWREHPDVKKIQAVFGSVTPPSIIEFEQGKAETFQPMFSFDFSLRREGKQ
;
A
#
# COMPACT_ATOMS: atom_id res chain seq x y z
N ALA A 1 -12.51 35.10 1.93
CA ALA A 1 -12.22 34.24 3.09
C ALA A 1 -11.13 33.28 2.68
N GLY A 2 -9.95 33.39 3.30
CA GLY A 2 -8.76 32.63 2.93
C GLY A 2 -8.80 31.21 3.48
N TYR A 3 -8.77 30.23 2.59
CA TYR A 3 -8.28 28.88 2.89
C TYR A 3 -6.79 28.89 2.51
N THR A 4 -5.92 29.12 3.50
CA THR A 4 -4.48 28.95 3.31
C THR A 4 -4.21 27.46 3.05
N PHE A 5 -3.72 27.15 1.86
CA PHE A 5 -3.25 25.81 1.51
C PHE A 5 -2.03 25.48 2.36
N PHE A 6 -2.20 24.61 3.36
CA PHE A 6 -1.11 24.07 4.17
C PHE A 6 -0.57 22.79 3.52
N ALA A 7 0.23 22.93 2.46
CA ALA A 7 1.06 21.83 1.97
C ALA A 7 2.53 22.18 2.16
N PRO A 8 3.08 21.95 3.37
CA PRO A 8 4.50 22.18 3.60
C PRO A 8 5.28 21.13 2.82
N ASN A 9 5.76 21.46 1.62
CA ASN A 9 6.69 20.65 0.78
C ASN A 9 6.74 19.17 1.19
N VAL A 10 5.62 18.46 1.03
CA VAL A 10 5.52 17.10 1.55
C VAL A 10 6.46 16.26 0.69
N PRO A 11 7.48 15.61 1.27
CA PRO A 11 8.38 14.77 0.50
C PRO A 11 7.59 13.60 -0.10
N GLY A 12 8.06 13.08 -1.23
CA GLY A 12 7.53 11.83 -1.76
C GLY A 12 7.68 10.71 -0.73
N TYR A 13 6.73 9.78 -0.73
CA TYR A 13 6.69 8.66 0.22
C TYR A 13 6.37 7.36 -0.51
N HIS A 14 6.57 6.22 0.13
CA HIS A 14 6.20 4.93 -0.43
C HIS A 14 4.87 4.45 0.12
N ARG A 15 4.06 3.84 -0.74
CA ARG A 15 2.75 3.29 -0.37
C ARG A 15 2.65 1.83 -0.81
N LEU A 16 2.09 1.01 0.09
CA LEU A 16 1.62 -0.33 -0.23
C LEU A 16 0.09 -0.34 -0.24
N THR A 17 -0.49 -0.62 -1.41
CA THR A 17 -1.92 -0.85 -1.59
C THR A 17 -2.17 -2.35 -1.70
N LEU A 18 -3.16 -2.85 -0.99
CA LEU A 18 -3.64 -4.22 -1.05
C LEU A 18 -4.99 -4.21 -1.76
N GLU A 19 -5.07 -4.86 -2.92
CA GLU A 19 -6.31 -5.08 -3.65
C GLU A 19 -6.87 -6.45 -3.24
N LEU A 20 -8.03 -6.44 -2.60
CA LEU A 20 -8.70 -7.60 -2.04
C LEU A 20 -9.76 -8.06 -3.03
N PHE A 21 -9.57 -9.26 -3.60
CA PHE A 21 -10.50 -9.86 -4.55
C PHE A 21 -11.38 -10.89 -3.84
N TYR A 22 -12.68 -10.61 -3.81
CA TYR A 22 -13.69 -11.45 -3.19
C TYR A 22 -14.26 -12.48 -4.19
N GLU A 23 -14.88 -13.55 -3.69
CA GLU A 23 -15.49 -14.58 -4.53
C GLU A 23 -16.70 -14.06 -5.33
N ASP A 24 -17.36 -12.99 -4.86
CA ASP A 24 -18.49 -12.33 -5.53
C ASP A 24 -18.07 -11.37 -6.65
N GLY A 25 -16.76 -11.21 -6.88
CA GLY A 25 -16.19 -10.31 -7.89
C GLY A 25 -15.97 -8.87 -7.40
N ARG A 26 -16.27 -8.56 -6.14
CA ARG A 26 -15.93 -7.28 -5.52
C ARG A 26 -14.41 -7.13 -5.40
N VAL A 27 -13.93 -5.90 -5.58
CA VAL A 27 -12.54 -5.51 -5.34
C VAL A 27 -12.52 -4.36 -4.35
N GLU A 28 -11.83 -4.55 -3.22
CA GLU A 28 -11.62 -3.48 -2.23
C GLU A 28 -10.14 -3.11 -2.16
N HIS A 29 -9.85 -1.86 -1.84
CA HIS A 29 -8.49 -1.36 -1.71
C HIS A 29 -8.24 -1.01 -0.25
N GLU A 30 -7.23 -1.65 0.34
CA GLU A 30 -6.81 -1.40 1.71
C GLU A 30 -5.33 -1.05 1.79
N SER A 31 -4.97 -0.35 2.86
CA SER A 31 -3.58 -0.20 3.29
C SER A 31 -3.35 -1.03 4.56
N PRO A 32 -2.11 -1.49 4.83
CA PRO A 32 -1.82 -2.19 6.07
C PRO A 32 -2.17 -1.31 7.28
N ARG A 33 -3.11 -1.76 8.10
CA ARG A 33 -3.61 -0.98 9.24
C ARG A 33 -2.61 -1.03 10.39
N ALA A 34 -2.27 0.13 10.94
CA ALA A 34 -1.47 0.25 12.15
C ALA A 34 -2.36 0.55 13.37
N ARG A 35 -2.19 -0.21 14.46
CA ARG A 35 -3.01 -0.08 15.69
C ARG A 35 -2.70 1.18 16.52
N SER A 36 -1.64 1.92 16.20
CA SER A 36 -1.24 3.13 16.93
C SER A 36 -0.43 4.07 16.03
N LYS A 37 -0.33 5.36 16.41
CA LYS A 37 0.52 6.34 15.70
C LYS A 37 1.99 5.89 15.61
N ALA A 38 2.52 5.31 16.69
CA ALA A 38 3.90 4.82 16.69
C ALA A 38 4.07 3.56 15.82
N ALA A 39 3.04 2.74 15.67
CA ALA A 39 3.06 1.62 14.73
C ALA A 39 2.98 2.11 13.28
N ALA A 40 2.22 3.17 13.01
CA ALA A 40 2.15 3.79 11.69
C ALA A 40 3.53 4.32 11.26
N LEU A 41 4.22 5.08 12.11
CA LEU A 41 5.58 5.58 11.78
C LEU A 41 6.59 4.45 11.51
N ARG A 42 6.48 3.33 12.22
CA ARG A 42 7.33 2.15 11.97
C ARG A 42 6.98 1.47 10.65
N LEU A 43 5.70 1.43 10.29
CA LEU A 43 5.24 0.92 9.00
C LEU A 43 5.76 1.82 7.87
N ASP A 44 5.63 3.14 7.97
CA ASP A 44 6.12 4.09 6.97
C ASP A 44 7.64 3.91 6.76
N SER A 45 8.39 3.83 7.86
CA SER A 45 9.85 3.57 7.83
C SER A 45 10.20 2.21 7.21
N LEU A 46 9.34 1.20 7.36
CA LEU A 46 9.52 -0.11 6.72
C LEU A 46 9.25 -0.02 5.22
N LEU A 47 8.21 0.69 4.80
CA LEU A 47 7.89 0.90 3.40
C LEU A 47 9.04 1.63 2.68
N ASP A 48 9.61 2.66 3.28
CA ASP A 48 10.77 3.36 2.70
C ASP A 48 11.98 2.44 2.50
N ARG A 49 12.21 1.50 3.42
CA ARG A 49 13.29 0.50 3.28
C ARG A 49 12.99 -0.54 2.20
N LEU A 50 11.73 -0.92 2.03
CA LEU A 50 11.34 -1.90 1.00
C LEU A 50 11.65 -1.41 -0.41
N ALA A 51 11.71 -0.10 -0.64
CA ALA A 51 12.09 0.47 -1.94
C ALA A 51 13.57 0.25 -2.28
N GLU A 52 14.44 0.05 -1.29
CA GLU A 52 15.89 -0.08 -1.48
C GLU A 52 16.26 -1.48 -2.01
N GLU A 53 17.21 -1.57 -2.93
CA GLU A 53 17.63 -2.84 -3.57
C GLU A 53 18.10 -3.90 -2.58
N ARG A 54 18.77 -3.50 -1.48
CA ARG A 54 19.25 -4.43 -0.45
C ARG A 54 18.15 -5.24 0.23
N TYR A 55 16.90 -4.78 0.17
CA TYR A 55 15.75 -5.49 0.73
C TYR A 55 15.09 -6.43 -0.28
N GLU A 56 15.50 -6.44 -1.57
CA GLU A 56 14.91 -7.31 -2.61
C GLU A 56 14.71 -8.76 -2.18
N PRO A 57 15.71 -9.44 -1.57
CA PRO A 57 15.56 -10.85 -1.22
C PRO A 57 14.45 -11.14 -0.20
N ILE A 58 14.03 -10.12 0.56
CA ILE A 58 13.04 -10.25 1.63
C ILE A 58 11.75 -9.45 1.37
N ARG A 59 11.66 -8.68 0.28
CA ARG A 59 10.48 -7.85 -0.05
C ARG A 59 9.20 -8.68 -0.04
N GLU A 60 9.18 -9.78 -0.78
CA GLU A 60 7.98 -10.62 -0.89
C GLU A 60 7.54 -11.14 0.47
N VAL A 61 8.47 -11.61 1.31
CA VAL A 61 8.15 -12.16 2.64
C VAL A 61 7.59 -11.07 3.56
N LEU A 62 8.18 -9.89 3.57
CA LEU A 62 7.70 -8.75 4.36
C LEU A 62 6.30 -8.31 3.90
N VAL A 63 6.11 -8.17 2.58
CA VAL A 63 4.80 -7.80 2.01
C VAL A 63 3.76 -8.89 2.28
N LYS A 64 4.13 -10.17 2.20
CA LYS A 64 3.26 -11.29 2.54
C LYS A 64 2.78 -11.24 3.99
N MET A 65 3.65 -10.87 4.93
CA MET A 65 3.25 -10.69 6.34
C MET A 65 2.25 -9.54 6.51
N LEU A 66 2.46 -8.42 5.82
CA LEU A 66 1.54 -7.27 5.84
C LEU A 66 0.18 -7.64 5.21
N ALA A 67 0.21 -8.29 4.04
CA ALA A 67 -0.99 -8.78 3.36
C ALA A 67 -1.76 -9.79 4.23
N PHE A 68 -1.05 -10.70 4.91
CA PHE A 68 -1.66 -11.67 5.81
C PHE A 68 -2.36 -11.00 7.00
N SER A 69 -1.81 -9.90 7.54
CA SER A 69 -2.47 -9.15 8.61
C SER A 69 -3.84 -8.61 8.17
N VAL A 70 -3.94 -8.10 6.95
CA VAL A 70 -5.20 -7.59 6.39
C VAL A 70 -6.14 -8.73 6.01
N TRP A 71 -5.62 -9.81 5.43
CA TRP A 71 -6.42 -10.98 5.09
C TRP A 71 -7.17 -11.56 6.30
N ARG A 72 -6.56 -11.55 7.49
CA ARG A 72 -7.21 -12.00 8.72
C ARG A 72 -8.45 -11.20 9.12
N GLU A 73 -8.59 -9.97 8.64
CA GLU A 73 -9.76 -9.12 8.85
C GLU A 73 -10.85 -9.35 7.78
N HIS A 74 -10.50 -10.03 6.67
CA HIS A 74 -11.35 -10.26 5.49
C HIS A 74 -11.36 -11.75 5.08
N PRO A 75 -12.08 -12.60 5.83
CA PRO A 75 -11.99 -14.06 5.68
C PRO A 75 -12.54 -14.61 4.35
N ASP A 76 -13.35 -13.82 3.64
CA ASP A 76 -14.00 -14.12 2.36
C ASP A 76 -13.16 -13.72 1.13
N VAL A 77 -11.99 -13.12 1.34
CA VAL A 77 -11.05 -12.77 0.27
C VAL A 77 -10.37 -14.03 -0.27
N LYS A 78 -10.31 -14.13 -1.61
CA LYS A 78 -9.72 -15.25 -2.35
C LYS A 78 -8.30 -14.98 -2.79
N LYS A 79 -8.03 -13.74 -3.21
CA LYS A 79 -6.75 -13.26 -3.72
C LYS A 79 -6.50 -11.87 -3.15
N ILE A 80 -5.26 -11.61 -2.73
CA ILE A 80 -4.77 -10.26 -2.48
C ILE A 80 -3.66 -9.96 -3.48
N GLN A 81 -3.79 -8.86 -4.22
CA GLN A 81 -2.69 -8.29 -4.97
C GLN A 81 -2.11 -7.13 -4.18
N ALA A 82 -0.83 -7.22 -3.85
CA ALA A 82 -0.10 -6.18 -3.16
C ALA A 82 0.67 -5.35 -4.19
N VAL A 83 0.35 -4.06 -4.30
CA VAL A 83 0.99 -3.11 -5.22
C VAL A 83 1.77 -2.09 -4.41
N PHE A 84 3.08 -2.06 -4.61
CA PHE A 84 3.98 -1.11 -3.97
C PHE A 84 4.46 -0.07 -4.97
N GLY A 85 4.54 1.19 -4.54
CA GLY A 85 5.03 2.26 -5.39
C GLY A 85 5.38 3.53 -4.63
N SER A 86 6.02 4.47 -5.32
CA SER A 86 6.23 5.81 -4.82
C SER A 86 5.01 6.68 -5.08
N VAL A 87 4.76 7.59 -4.14
CA VAL A 87 3.74 8.62 -4.25
C VAL A 87 4.42 9.98 -4.26
N THR A 88 4.15 10.73 -5.33
CA THR A 88 4.60 12.12 -5.45
C THR A 88 3.40 13.03 -5.24
N PRO A 89 3.40 13.87 -4.19
CA PRO A 89 2.33 14.83 -3.99
C PRO A 89 2.36 15.90 -5.08
N PRO A 90 1.20 16.51 -5.41
CA PRO A 90 1.16 17.57 -6.41
C PRO A 90 1.91 18.81 -5.89
N SER A 91 2.56 19.54 -6.80
CA SER A 91 3.04 20.88 -6.49
C SER A 91 1.89 21.85 -6.22
N ILE A 92 2.17 23.04 -5.67
CA ILE A 92 1.15 24.07 -5.40
C ILE A 92 0.37 24.41 -6.67
N ILE A 93 1.07 24.63 -7.78
CA ILE A 93 0.46 24.98 -9.07
C ILE A 93 -0.46 23.84 -9.56
N GLU A 94 -0.03 22.59 -9.39
CA GLU A 94 -0.79 21.42 -9.82
C GLU A 94 -2.03 21.18 -8.94
N PHE A 95 -1.93 21.43 -7.65
CA PHE A 95 -3.06 21.34 -6.73
C PHE A 95 -4.12 22.41 -7.05
N GLU A 96 -3.71 23.66 -7.33
CA GLU A 96 -4.63 24.73 -7.76
C GLU A 96 -5.36 24.37 -9.07
N GLN A 97 -4.74 23.56 -9.93
CA GLN A 97 -5.33 23.02 -11.15
C GLN A 97 -6.21 21.78 -10.91
N GLY A 98 -6.39 21.34 -9.67
CA GLY A 98 -7.19 20.18 -9.30
C GLY A 98 -6.49 18.84 -9.51
N LYS A 99 -5.16 18.82 -9.71
CA LYS A 99 -4.41 17.56 -9.80
C LYS A 99 -4.21 16.94 -8.42
N ALA A 100 -4.27 15.61 -8.38
CA ALA A 100 -4.02 14.82 -7.18
C ALA A 100 -2.58 14.30 -7.13
N GLU A 101 -2.26 13.54 -6.08
CA GLU A 101 -1.00 12.80 -6.00
C GLU A 101 -0.84 11.81 -7.16
N THR A 102 0.41 11.61 -7.58
CA THR A 102 0.76 10.64 -8.62
C THR A 102 1.35 9.40 -7.97
N PHE A 103 0.81 8.23 -8.31
CA PHE A 103 1.33 6.94 -7.87
C PHE A 103 2.14 6.27 -8.98
N GLN A 104 3.39 5.91 -8.70
CA GLN A 104 4.28 5.22 -9.61
C GLN A 104 4.53 3.79 -9.10
N PRO A 105 3.89 2.76 -9.69
CA PRO A 105 4.11 1.38 -9.29
C PRO A 105 5.56 0.95 -9.51
N MET A 106 6.12 0.24 -8.53
CA MET A 106 7.49 -0.28 -8.58
C MET A 106 7.51 -1.79 -8.68
N PHE A 107 6.75 -2.48 -7.82
CA PHE A 107 6.61 -3.93 -7.85
C PHE A 107 5.25 -4.35 -7.28
N SER A 108 4.85 -5.57 -7.62
CA SER A 108 3.63 -6.17 -7.09
C SER A 108 3.82 -7.65 -6.78
N PHE A 109 3.02 -8.15 -5.84
CA PHE A 109 2.97 -9.55 -5.47
C PHE A 109 1.53 -10.03 -5.39
N ASP A 110 1.29 -11.23 -5.90
CA ASP A 110 -0.01 -11.88 -5.83
C ASP A 110 0.01 -12.97 -4.75
N PHE A 111 -0.90 -12.87 -3.80
CA PHE A 111 -1.11 -13.88 -2.77
C PHE A 111 -2.48 -14.52 -2.95
N SER A 112 -2.50 -15.86 -2.95
CA SER A 112 -3.72 -16.64 -2.93
C SER A 112 -3.58 -17.75 -1.89
N LEU A 113 -4.69 -18.10 -1.23
CA LEU A 113 -4.74 -19.33 -0.47
C LEU A 113 -4.58 -20.48 -1.45
N ARG A 114 -3.49 -21.25 -1.32
CA ARG A 114 -3.43 -22.58 -1.95
C ARG A 114 -4.61 -23.36 -1.38
N ARG A 115 -5.64 -23.61 -2.20
CA ARG A 115 -6.61 -24.65 -1.88
C ARG A 115 -5.81 -25.95 -1.81
N GLU A 116 -5.64 -26.52 -0.62
CA GLU A 116 -5.35 -27.95 -0.52
C GLU A 116 -6.52 -28.67 -1.18
N GLY A 117 -6.25 -29.17 -2.39
CA GLY A 117 -7.26 -29.69 -3.31
C GLY A 117 -6.68 -30.83 -4.11
N LYS A 118 -6.49 -31.96 -3.40
CA LYS A 118 -6.53 -33.36 -3.86
C LYS A 118 -5.53 -33.80 -4.94
N GLN A 119 -4.53 -34.56 -4.49
CA GLN A 119 -4.19 -35.81 -5.18
C GLN A 119 -5.24 -36.86 -4.84
#